data_AF-A0A660SPN2-F1
#
_entry.id   AF-A0A660SPN2-F1
#
_cell.length_a   1.000
_cell.length_b   1.000
_cell.length_c   1.000
_cell.angle_alpha   90.00
_cell.angle_beta   90.00
_cell.angle_gamma   90.00
#
_symmetry.space_group_name_H-M   'P 1'
#
loop_
_entity.id
_entity.type
_entity.pdbx_description
1 polymer ?
#
loop_
_entity_poly.entity_id
_entity_poly.type
_entity_poly.pdbx_seq_one_letter_code
_entity_poly.pdbx_strand_id
1 'polypeptide(L)' 'IGPASFLPTITGGIFEFGFSDSFQQMLGAFMQEFRDGGSSHPFPNVLPEETFWSHQIMTAALKSHKTAGRVNL' A
#
# COMPACT_ATOMS: atom_id res chain seq x y z
N ILE A 1 20.67 -13.57 1.85
CA ILE A 1 19.98 -12.39 2.41
C ILE A 1 18.50 -12.53 2.09
N GLY A 2 17.65 -12.70 3.12
CA GLY A 2 16.19 -12.82 2.96
C GLY A 2 15.53 -11.47 2.66
N PRO A 3 14.20 -11.44 2.48
CA PRO A 3 13.48 -10.19 2.27
C PRO A 3 13.69 -9.24 3.46
N ALA A 4 13.91 -7.96 3.16
CA ALA A 4 14.12 -6.92 4.16
C ALA A 4 13.06 -5.83 3.98
N SER A 5 12.28 -5.60 5.02
CA SER A 5 11.33 -4.50 5.11
C SER A 5 12.04 -3.18 5.44
N PHE A 6 11.45 -2.04 5.08
CA PHE A 6 12.04 -0.74 5.38
C PHE A 6 12.07 -0.45 6.88
N LEU A 7 10.93 -0.65 7.56
CA LEU A 7 10.88 -0.61 9.01
C LEU A 7 11.32 -1.97 9.57
N PRO A 8 12.27 -2.01 10.53
CA PRO A 8 12.73 -3.25 11.12
C PRO A 8 11.58 -4.06 11.75
N THR A 9 11.59 -5.38 11.53
CA THR A 9 10.65 -6.33 12.13
C THR A 9 11.38 -7.32 13.04
N ILE A 10 10.68 -7.90 14.02
CA ILE A 10 11.29 -8.82 15.00
C ILE A 10 11.79 -10.10 14.34
N THR A 11 11.05 -10.63 13.37
CA THR A 11 11.42 -11.85 12.62
C THR A 11 12.43 -11.58 11.51
N GLY A 12 12.59 -10.33 11.08
CA GLY A 12 13.50 -9.95 10.01
C GLY A 12 13.33 -10.85 8.77
N GLY A 13 14.45 -11.34 8.23
CA GLY A 13 14.47 -12.21 7.04
C GLY A 13 14.31 -13.70 7.33
N ILE A 14 13.78 -14.11 8.50
CA ILE A 14 13.55 -15.54 8.84
C ILE A 14 12.43 -16.11 7.97
N PHE A 15 11.39 -15.32 7.69
CA PHE A 15 10.23 -15.70 6.88
C PHE A 15 10.15 -14.90 5.58
N GLU A 16 9.40 -15.42 4.61
CA GLU A 16 9.03 -14.67 3.42
C GLU A 16 8.06 -13.54 3.79
N PHE A 17 8.18 -12.41 3.09
CA PHE A 17 7.32 -11.26 3.31
C PHE A 17 5.85 -11.63 3.05
N GLY A 18 5.00 -11.39 4.04
CA GLY A 18 3.59 -11.72 3.99
C GLY A 18 2.66 -10.55 4.29
N PHE A 19 1.38 -10.87 4.42
CA PHE A 19 0.35 -9.89 4.77
C PHE A 19 0.58 -9.22 6.13
N SER A 20 1.03 -9.99 7.13
CA SER A 20 1.32 -9.44 8.46
C SER A 20 2.43 -8.38 8.40
N ASP A 21 3.47 -8.63 7.59
CA ASP A 21 4.55 -7.66 7.37
C ASP A 21 4.02 -6.42 6.66
N SER A 22 3.24 -6.57 5.58
CA SER A 22 2.69 -5.43 4.85
C SER A 22 1.79 -4.55 5.73
N PHE A 23 0.97 -5.16 6.59
CA PHE A 23 0.14 -4.43 7.55
C PHE A 23 0.99 -3.67 8.58
N GLN A 24 2.04 -4.30 9.12
CA GLN A 24 2.96 -3.64 10.05
C GLN A 24 3.72 -2.48 9.39
N GLN A 25 4.16 -2.64 8.14
CA GLN A 25 4.82 -1.57 7.38
C GLN A 25 3.87 -0.39 7.12
N MET A 26 2.61 -0.66 6.75
CA MET A 26 1.58 0.37 6.54
C MET A 26 1.31 1.16 7.83
N LEU A 27 1.08 0.47 8.96
CA LEU A 27 0.89 1.13 10.25
C LEU A 27 2.12 1.94 10.66
N GLY A 28 3.32 1.40 10.47
CA GLY A 28 4.54 2.10 10.80
C GLY A 28 4.80 3.34 9.94
N ALA A 29 4.45 3.30 8.64
CA ALA A 29 4.51 4.46 7.76
C ALA A 29 3.56 5.56 8.23
N PHE A 30 2.33 5.21 8.64
CA PHE A 30 1.38 6.15 9.23
C PHE A 30 1.90 6.76 10.55
N MET A 31 2.49 5.95 11.43
CA MET A 31 3.07 6.47 12.69
C MET A 31 4.22 7.45 12.45
N GLN A 32 4.98 7.29 11.36
CA GLN A 32 6.07 8.21 11.01
C GLN A 32 5.57 9.61 10.63
N GLU A 33 4.32 9.77 10.19
CA GLU A 33 3.73 11.07 9.84
C GLU A 33 3.62 12.01 11.05
N PHE A 34 3.53 11.45 12.26
CA PHE A 34 3.45 12.20 13.52
C PHE A 34 4.81 12.60 14.10
N ARG A 35 5.91 12.30 13.42
CA ARG A 35 7.24 12.74 13.87
C ARG A 35 7.41 14.24 13.66
N ASP A 36 8.12 14.89 14.57
CA ASP A 36 8.52 16.29 14.43
C ASP A 36 9.28 16.48 13.12
N GLY A 37 8.79 17.40 12.27
CA GLY A 37 9.33 17.65 10.92
C GLY A 37 8.73 16.79 9.81
N GLY A 38 7.72 15.96 10.10
CA GLY A 38 7.02 15.11 9.15
C GLY A 38 7.77 13.81 8.80
N SER A 39 7.17 12.99 7.95
CA SER A 39 7.74 11.73 7.49
C SER A 39 8.50 11.89 6.17
N SER A 40 9.78 11.51 6.15
CA SER A 40 10.53 11.30 4.91
C SER A 40 10.55 9.81 4.51
N HIS A 41 9.55 9.05 4.95
CA HIS A 41 9.47 7.61 4.67
C HIS A 41 9.32 7.38 3.15
N PRO A 42 10.13 6.50 2.54
CA PRO A 42 10.13 6.32 1.08
C PRO A 42 8.83 5.70 0.54
N PHE A 43 8.06 5.05 1.41
CA PHE A 43 6.75 4.46 1.12
C PHE A 43 5.71 5.03 2.10
N PRO A 44 5.24 6.28 1.93
CA PRO A 44 4.28 6.88 2.85
C PRO A 44 2.93 6.15 2.81
N ASN A 45 2.04 6.47 3.75
CA ASN A 45 0.71 5.88 3.75
C ASN A 45 -0.10 6.37 2.54
N VAL A 46 -1.06 5.55 2.10
CA VAL A 46 -1.93 5.86 0.97
C VAL A 46 -2.80 7.09 1.25
N LEU A 47 -2.99 7.95 0.25
CA LEU A 47 -3.84 9.12 0.33
C LEU A 47 -5.31 8.77 0.03
N PRO A 48 -6.28 9.55 0.58
CA PRO A 48 -7.69 9.39 0.24
C PRO A 48 -7.98 9.48 -1.26
N GLU A 49 -7.28 10.35 -1.99
CA GLU A 49 -7.42 10.53 -3.44
C GLU A 49 -6.99 9.28 -4.21
N GLU A 50 -5.91 8.62 -3.77
CA GLU A 50 -5.42 7.37 -4.36
C GLU A 50 -6.41 6.23 -4.13
N THR A 51 -7.03 6.20 -2.94
CA THR A 51 -8.11 5.25 -2.62
C THR A 51 -9.32 5.48 -3.54
N PHE A 52 -9.70 6.74 -3.75
CA PHE A 52 -10.77 7.08 -4.69
C PHE A 52 -10.46 6.62 -6.12
N TRP A 53 -9.24 6.85 -6.63
CA TRP A 53 -8.83 6.37 -7.96
C TRP A 53 -8.85 4.84 -8.06
N SER A 54 -8.41 4.15 -7.00
CA SER A 54 -8.47 2.69 -6.92
C SER A 54 -9.90 2.18 -7.10
N HIS A 55 -10.87 2.77 -6.39
CA HIS A 55 -12.28 2.43 -6.54
C HIS A 55 -12.83 2.74 -7.94
N GLN A 56 -12.43 3.86 -8.56
CA GLN A 56 -12.83 4.19 -9.93
C GLN A 56 -12.35 3.14 -10.93
N ILE A 57 -11.07 2.75 -10.84
CA ILE A 57 -10.48 1.73 -11.72
C ILE A 57 -11.19 0.38 -11.55
N MET A 58 -11.41 -0.06 -10.30
CA MET A 58 -12.11 -1.32 -10.02
C MET A 58 -13.55 -1.31 -10.57
N THR A 59 -14.25 -0.20 -10.40
CA THR A 59 -15.61 -0.04 -10.93
C THR A 59 -15.63 -0.07 -12.47
N ALA A 60 -14.68 0.61 -13.12
CA ALA A 60 -14.53 0.56 -14.56
C ALA A 60 -14.18 -0.84 -15.09
N ALA A 61 -13.35 -1.60 -14.35
CA ALA A 61 -13.03 -2.98 -14.68
C ALA A 61 -14.27 -3.88 -14.67
N LEU A 62 -15.13 -3.75 -13.65
CA LEU A 62 -16.41 -4.46 -13.58
C LEU A 62 -17.33 -4.11 -14.76
N LYS A 63 -17.41 -2.82 -15.13
CA LYS A 63 -18.20 -2.37 -16.28
C LYS A 63 -17.64 -2.91 -17.60
N SER A 64 -16.32 -2.84 -17.77
CA SER A 64 -15.62 -3.34 -18.95
C SER A 64 -15.87 -4.84 -19.17
N HIS A 65 -15.79 -5.61 -18.08
CA HIS A 65 -16.10 -7.05 -18.10
C HIS A 65 -17.56 -7.31 -18.52
N LYS A 66 -18.52 -6.55 -17.98
CA LYS A 66 -19.94 -6.69 -18.32
C LYS A 66 -20.27 -6.35 -19.76
N THR A 67 -19.62 -5.34 -20.35
CA THR A 67 -19.93 -4.86 -21.70
C THR A 67 -19.00 -5.43 -22.78
N ALA A 68 -18.03 -6.27 -22.40
CA ALA A 68 -16.97 -6.77 -23.28
C ALA A 68 -16.30 -5.63 -24.09
N GLY A 69 -16.01 -4.50 -23.43
CA GLY A 69 -15.55 -3.29 -24.11
C GLY A 69 -14.70 -2.38 -23.21
N ARG A 70 -13.92 -1.50 -23.84
CA ARG A 70 -13.07 -0.53 -23.14
C ARG A 70 -13.93 0.53 -22.43
N VAL A 71 -13.58 0.85 -21.19
CA VAL A 71 -14.16 1.97 -20.41
C VAL A 71 -13.10 3.07 -20.29
N ASN A 72 -13.48 4.33 -20.54
CA ASN A 72 -12.61 5.49 -20.33
C ASN A 72 -12.82 6.03 -18.91
N LEU A 73 -11.72 6.41 -18.25
CA LEU A 73 -11.68 7.06 -16.94
C LEU A 73 -11.41 8.55 -17.11
#